data_AF-A0A5K0ZS89-F1
#
_entry.id   AF-A0A5K0ZS89-F1
#
_cell.length_a   1.000
_cell.length_b   1.000
_cell.length_c   1.000
_cell.angle_alpha   90.00
_cell.angle_beta   90.00
_cell.angle_gamma   90.00
#
_symmetry.space_group_name_H-M   'P 1'
#
loop_
_entity.id
_entity.type
_entity.pdbx_description
1 polymer ?
#
loop_
_entity_poly.entity_id
_entity_poly.type
_entity_poly.pdbx_seq_one_letter_code
_entity_poly.pdbx_strand_id
1 'polypeptide(L)'
;MMVIPAFVILLILLTVIFRKVRGCFKAETTSDIVVSNQDEEINVENIGQEEPRTMVTSRFDVFLSFRGKDTRNGFTDHLYEGLQSRYVNTFRDSEGLKKGEKIEQLLGYIENSKVCIPVISEGYAHSKWCLKELAKMMECKKKIIPVFFKVNISDVKNQSGSFASGFEKHESKGKVKQEELIKWREALIEVGNISGFTLKDTN
;
A
#
# COMPACT_ATOMS: atom_id res chain seq x y z
N MET A 1 -0.64 38.63 -1.50
CA MET A 1 -0.62 37.25 -0.94
C MET A 1 0.23 36.40 -1.87
N MET A 2 1.28 35.74 -1.37
CA MET A 2 2.08 34.80 -2.18
C MET A 2 1.29 33.50 -2.33
N VAL A 3 0.82 33.20 -3.55
CA VAL A 3 0.24 31.90 -3.88
C VAL A 3 1.41 30.96 -4.11
N ILE A 4 1.62 30.00 -3.21
CA ILE A 4 2.63 28.95 -3.42
C ILE A 4 2.14 28.09 -4.58
N PRO A 5 2.93 27.91 -5.65
CA PRO A 5 2.52 27.08 -6.77
C PRO A 5 2.24 25.65 -6.33
N ALA A 6 1.20 25.02 -6.89
CA ALA A 6 0.81 23.65 -6.54
C ALA A 6 1.96 22.63 -6.65
N PHE A 7 2.91 22.83 -7.59
CA PHE A 7 4.08 21.97 -7.74
C PHE A 7 5.01 22.02 -6.52
N VAL A 8 5.13 23.17 -5.84
CA VAL A 8 5.97 23.31 -4.65
C VAL A 8 5.34 22.56 -3.47
N ILE A 9 4.02 22.65 -3.32
CA ILE A 9 3.27 21.91 -2.28
C ILE A 9 3.43 20.40 -2.49
N LEU A 10 3.30 19.94 -3.74
CA LEU A 10 3.52 18.53 -4.10
C LEU A 10 4.94 18.07 -3.77
N LEU A 11 5.97 18.85 -4.14
CA LEU A 11 7.37 18.51 -3.84
C LEU A 11 7.66 18.42 -2.34
N ILE A 12 7.13 19.35 -1.55
CA ILE A 12 7.25 19.33 -0.09
C ILE A 12 6.61 18.05 0.45
N LEU A 13 5.38 17.76 0.04
CA LEU A 13 4.66 16.58 0.50
C LEU A 13 5.41 15.28 0.14
N LEU A 14 5.86 15.14 -1.11
CA LEU A 14 6.64 13.98 -1.54
C LEU A 14 7.92 13.83 -0.70
N THR A 15 8.56 14.95 -0.37
CA THR A 15 9.75 14.95 0.50
C THR A 15 9.42 14.52 1.93
N VAL A 16 8.29 14.93 2.49
CA VAL A 16 7.87 14.54 3.84
C VAL A 16 7.45 13.07 3.90
N ILE A 17 6.66 12.59 2.92
CA ILE A 17 6.31 11.17 2.78
C ILE A 17 7.60 10.34 2.70
N PHE A 18 8.55 10.78 1.88
CA PHE A 18 9.83 10.11 1.74
C PHE A 18 10.63 10.06 3.05
N ARG A 19 10.70 11.18 3.79
CA ARG A 19 11.35 11.21 5.11
C ARG A 19 10.70 10.22 6.07
N LYS A 20 9.36 10.10 6.04
CA LYS A 20 8.61 9.13 6.84
C LYS A 20 8.95 7.69 6.45
N VAL A 21 8.94 7.37 5.15
CA VAL A 21 9.34 6.06 4.61
C VAL A 21 10.76 5.69 5.05
N ARG A 22 11.74 6.60 4.90
CA ARG A 22 13.11 6.34 5.35
C ARG A 22 13.23 6.15 6.86
N GLY A 23 12.45 6.90 7.64
CA GLY A 23 12.37 6.73 9.10
C GLY A 23 11.91 5.33 9.48
N CYS A 24 10.96 4.75 8.74
CA CYS A 24 10.48 3.38 8.97
C CYS A 24 11.57 2.32 8.76
N PHE A 25 12.53 2.54 7.84
CA PHE A 25 13.63 1.60 7.61
C PHE A 25 14.72 1.69 8.69
N LYS A 26 15.04 2.90 9.16
CA LYS A 26 16.07 3.10 10.19
C LYS A 26 15.70 2.46 11.54
N ALA A 27 14.41 2.45 11.88
CA ALA A 27 13.91 1.81 13.09
C ALA A 27 14.02 0.27 13.06
N GLU A 28 14.23 -0.32 11.88
CA GLU A 28 14.39 -1.78 11.69
C GLU A 28 15.86 -2.19 11.80
N THR A 29 16.79 -1.37 11.30
CA THR A 29 18.24 -1.67 11.39
C THR A 29 18.78 -1.69 12.83
N THR A 30 18.09 -1.08 13.79
CA THR A 30 18.53 -1.06 15.20
C THR A 30 18.18 -2.34 15.96
N SER A 31 17.24 -3.16 15.48
CA SER A 31 16.91 -4.46 16.09
C SER A 31 17.80 -5.60 15.61
N ASP A 32 18.49 -5.44 14.48
CA ASP A 32 19.09 -6.55 13.74
C ASP A 32 20.64 -6.66 13.92
N ILE A 33 21.26 -5.83 14.77
CA ILE A 33 22.73 -5.78 14.95
C ILE A 33 23.28 -6.91 15.87
N VAL A 34 22.44 -7.77 16.47
CA VAL A 34 22.95 -8.96 17.19
C VAL A 34 23.21 -10.09 16.19
N VAL A 35 24.34 -9.99 15.49
CA VAL A 35 24.90 -11.04 14.64
C VAL A 35 25.54 -12.13 15.50
N SER A 36 25.25 -13.39 15.19
CA SER A 36 26.20 -14.49 15.44
C SER A 36 26.51 -15.20 14.13
N ASN A 37 27.78 -15.09 13.74
CA ASN A 37 28.46 -15.79 12.65
C ASN A 37 28.55 -17.30 12.93
N GLN A 38 28.58 -18.13 11.88
CA GLN A 38 29.52 -19.25 11.72
C GLN A 38 29.43 -19.82 10.28
N ASP A 39 30.62 -20.20 9.78
CA ASP A 39 31.00 -20.43 8.38
C ASP A 39 30.94 -21.90 7.90
N GLU A 40 31.05 -22.06 6.57
CA GLU A 40 31.53 -23.22 5.77
C GLU A 40 30.67 -24.51 5.69
N GLU A 41 30.57 -25.30 4.60
CA GLU A 41 31.39 -25.52 3.40
C GLU A 41 30.52 -26.20 2.28
N ILE A 42 30.85 -26.03 1.00
CA ILE A 42 30.10 -26.59 -0.14
C ILE A 42 30.71 -27.93 -0.57
N ASN A 43 29.89 -28.98 -0.75
CA ASN A 43 30.29 -30.19 -1.49
C ASN A 43 29.22 -30.59 -2.51
N VAL A 44 29.65 -30.87 -3.74
CA VAL A 44 28.82 -31.01 -4.95
C VAL A 44 28.78 -32.46 -5.40
N GLU A 45 27.68 -33.19 -5.20
CA GLU A 45 27.32 -34.38 -6.01
C GLU A 45 25.79 -34.59 -6.15
N ASN A 46 25.27 -34.10 -7.28
CA ASN A 46 24.39 -34.77 -8.26
C ASN A 46 23.13 -35.59 -7.83
N ILE A 47 21.94 -35.18 -8.30
CA ILE A 47 21.06 -35.82 -9.32
C ILE A 47 19.59 -35.42 -9.10
N GLY A 48 19.07 -34.65 -10.07
CA GLY A 48 17.69 -34.63 -10.58
C GLY A 48 16.50 -34.77 -9.62
N GLN A 49 15.88 -33.63 -9.30
CA GLN A 49 14.43 -33.44 -9.30
C GLN A 49 14.14 -31.99 -9.75
N GLU A 50 13.04 -31.76 -10.47
CA GLU A 50 12.57 -30.41 -10.79
C GLU A 50 12.26 -29.67 -9.48
N GLU A 51 13.22 -28.87 -9.02
CA GLU A 51 13.05 -27.91 -7.94
C GLU A 51 11.84 -27.01 -8.27
N PRO A 52 10.88 -26.83 -7.34
CA PRO A 52 9.87 -25.80 -7.52
C PRO A 52 10.64 -24.50 -7.66
N ARG A 53 10.47 -23.78 -8.79
CA ARG A 53 11.12 -22.46 -8.96
C ARG A 53 10.88 -21.69 -7.68
N THR A 54 11.93 -21.56 -6.88
CA THR A 54 11.92 -20.70 -5.72
C THR A 54 11.65 -19.35 -6.33
N MET A 55 10.41 -18.86 -6.19
CA MET A 55 10.13 -17.48 -6.56
C MET A 55 11.12 -16.69 -5.74
N VAL A 56 12.11 -16.09 -6.40
CA VAL A 56 12.93 -15.07 -5.78
C VAL A 56 11.91 -14.03 -5.33
N THR A 57 11.53 -14.07 -4.05
CA THR A 57 10.57 -13.13 -3.49
C THR A 57 11.31 -11.81 -3.43
N SER A 58 11.26 -11.06 -4.51
CA SER A 58 11.82 -9.72 -4.55
C SER A 58 11.18 -8.93 -3.42
N ARG A 59 11.97 -8.65 -2.37
CA ARG A 59 11.53 -7.84 -1.25
C ARG A 59 11.32 -6.41 -1.76
N PHE A 60 10.16 -5.85 -1.48
CA PHE A 60 9.86 -4.46 -1.79
C PHE A 60 10.07 -3.61 -0.55
N ASP A 61 10.55 -2.39 -0.74
CA ASP A 61 10.61 -1.41 0.34
C ASP A 61 9.22 -0.84 0.61
N VAL A 62 8.43 -0.61 -0.44
CA VAL A 62 7.09 -0.01 -0.36
C VAL A 62 6.09 -0.79 -1.22
N PHE A 63 4.91 -1.06 -0.65
CA PHE A 63 3.70 -1.41 -1.40
C PHE A 63 2.80 -0.19 -1.52
N LEU A 64 2.48 0.23 -2.74
CA LEU A 64 1.62 1.39 -3.03
C LEU A 64 0.25 0.90 -3.52
N SER A 65 -0.78 1.01 -2.68
CA SER A 65 -2.18 0.67 -3.01
C SER A 65 -2.97 1.92 -3.35
N PHE A 66 -3.73 1.91 -4.43
CA PHE A 66 -4.53 3.05 -4.83
C PHE A 66 -5.66 2.68 -5.79
N ARG A 67 -6.67 3.55 -5.82
CA ARG A 67 -7.67 3.54 -6.89
C ARG A 67 -7.08 4.23 -8.13
N GLY A 68 -6.49 3.44 -9.02
CA GLY A 68 -6.03 3.86 -10.33
C GLY A 68 -7.01 4.68 -11.18
N LYS A 69 -8.33 4.45 -11.13
CA LYS A 69 -9.29 5.34 -11.81
C LYS A 69 -9.21 6.78 -11.29
N ASP A 70 -8.87 6.96 -10.02
CA ASP A 70 -8.89 8.26 -9.36
C ASP A 70 -7.53 8.97 -9.42
N THR A 71 -6.43 8.21 -9.29
CA THR A 71 -5.12 8.80 -8.98
C THR A 71 -3.96 8.33 -9.86
N ARG A 72 -4.17 7.37 -10.78
CA ARG A 72 -3.07 6.74 -11.54
C ARG A 72 -2.22 7.74 -12.33
N ASN A 73 -2.86 8.60 -13.12
CA ASN A 73 -2.17 9.52 -14.04
C ASN A 73 -1.92 10.91 -13.40
N GLY A 74 -1.78 10.96 -12.07
CA GLY A 74 -1.64 12.20 -11.33
C GLY A 74 -0.79 11.99 -10.08
N PHE A 75 -1.37 12.27 -8.91
CA PHE A 75 -0.63 12.21 -7.64
C PHE A 75 0.12 10.88 -7.43
N THR A 76 -0.51 9.75 -7.71
CA THR A 76 0.12 8.45 -7.46
C THR A 76 1.28 8.16 -8.41
N ASP A 77 1.22 8.64 -9.66
CA ASP A 77 2.35 8.54 -10.60
C ASP A 77 3.55 9.32 -10.08
N HIS A 78 3.33 10.58 -9.69
CA HIS A 78 4.38 11.43 -9.15
C HIS A 78 4.96 10.90 -7.85
N LEU A 79 4.12 10.32 -6.98
CA LEU A 79 4.57 9.65 -5.77
C LEU A 79 5.47 8.45 -6.10
N TYR A 80 5.04 7.62 -7.05
CA TYR A 80 5.81 6.46 -7.49
C TYR A 80 7.15 6.86 -8.13
N GLU A 81 7.16 7.81 -9.06
CA GLU A 81 8.37 8.35 -9.68
C GLU A 81 9.30 8.99 -8.64
N GLY A 82 8.73 9.71 -7.68
CA GLY A 82 9.46 10.32 -6.57
C GLY A 82 10.15 9.31 -5.65
N LEU A 83 9.52 8.15 -5.44
CA LEU A 83 10.11 7.02 -4.70
C LEU A 83 11.21 6.33 -5.51
N GLN A 84 10.94 6.05 -6.80
CA GLN A 84 11.88 5.38 -7.70
C GLN A 84 13.15 6.21 -7.95
N SER A 85 13.00 7.52 -8.19
CA SER A 85 14.14 8.46 -8.34
C SER A 85 15.04 8.53 -7.11
N ARG A 86 14.59 8.01 -5.97
CA ARG A 86 15.34 7.93 -4.70
C ARG A 86 15.73 6.50 -4.33
N TYR A 87 15.69 5.59 -5.31
CA TYR A 87 16.09 4.19 -5.18
C TYR A 87 15.29 3.40 -4.12
N VAL A 88 14.01 3.74 -3.93
CA VAL A 88 13.10 2.97 -3.06
C VAL A 88 12.37 1.95 -3.91
N ASN A 89 12.66 0.66 -3.71
CA ASN A 89 12.05 -0.42 -4.48
C ASN A 89 10.54 -0.50 -4.17
N THR A 90 9.72 0.03 -5.07
CA THR A 90 8.29 0.22 -4.82
C THR A 90 7.47 -0.68 -5.73
N PHE A 91 6.63 -1.53 -5.12
CA PHE A 91 5.57 -2.20 -5.84
C PHE A 91 4.38 -1.26 -6.01
N ARG A 92 4.03 -0.93 -7.25
CA ARG A 92 2.89 -0.07 -7.58
C ARG A 92 1.71 -0.93 -8.01
N ASP A 93 0.77 -1.19 -7.10
CA ASP A 93 -0.43 -1.96 -7.45
C ASP A 93 -1.33 -1.15 -8.38
N SER A 94 -1.75 -1.74 -9.50
CA SER A 94 -2.54 -1.04 -10.50
C SER A 94 -4.00 -1.53 -10.54
N GLU A 95 -4.76 -1.38 -9.45
CA GLU A 95 -6.17 -1.84 -9.33
C GLU A 95 -6.41 -3.29 -9.77
N GLY A 96 -5.37 -4.13 -9.66
CA GLY A 96 -5.29 -5.43 -10.29
C GLY A 96 -4.30 -5.41 -11.45
N LEU A 97 -3.15 -6.04 -11.23
CA LEU A 97 -2.23 -6.44 -12.29
C LEU A 97 -3.00 -7.25 -13.34
N LYS A 98 -3.51 -6.53 -14.34
CA LYS A 98 -4.13 -6.98 -15.60
C LYS A 98 -4.78 -8.37 -15.53
N LYS A 99 -5.97 -8.49 -14.91
CA LYS A 99 -6.94 -9.58 -15.16
C LYS A 99 -6.43 -11.05 -15.06
N GLY A 100 -5.22 -11.32 -14.59
CA GLY A 100 -4.57 -12.62 -14.74
C GLY A 100 -3.58 -13.02 -13.66
N GLU A 101 -3.12 -12.10 -12.80
CA GLU A 101 -2.36 -12.47 -11.61
C GLU A 101 -3.30 -12.98 -10.50
N LYS A 102 -2.86 -14.06 -9.85
CA LYS A 102 -3.61 -14.74 -8.81
C LYS A 102 -3.63 -13.88 -7.54
N ILE A 103 -4.74 -13.90 -6.79
CA ILE A 103 -4.89 -13.16 -5.51
C ILE A 103 -3.68 -13.42 -4.60
N GLU A 104 -3.22 -14.67 -4.59
CA GLU A 104 -2.11 -15.17 -3.78
C GLU A 104 -0.80 -14.42 -4.06
N GLN A 105 -0.56 -14.00 -5.31
CA GLN A 105 0.65 -13.24 -5.68
C GLN A 105 0.61 -11.82 -5.11
N LEU A 106 -0.57 -11.17 -5.15
CA LEU A 106 -0.76 -9.83 -4.62
C LEU A 106 -0.58 -9.77 -3.09
N LEU A 107 -1.10 -10.78 -2.38
CA LEU A 107 -0.90 -10.91 -0.94
C LEU A 107 0.58 -11.09 -0.61
N GLY A 108 1.31 -11.87 -1.43
CA GLY A 108 2.76 -12.01 -1.33
C GLY A 108 3.50 -10.67 -1.47
N TYR A 109 3.06 -9.76 -2.34
CA TYR A 109 3.70 -8.44 -2.45
C TYR A 109 3.51 -7.57 -1.22
N ILE A 110 2.32 -7.61 -0.59
CA ILE A 110 2.08 -6.92 0.68
C ILE A 110 2.97 -7.52 1.77
N GLU A 111 2.99 -8.85 1.89
CA GLU A 111 3.79 -9.56 2.88
C GLU A 111 5.30 -9.32 2.72
N ASN A 112 5.79 -9.25 1.48
CA ASN A 112 7.20 -8.98 1.18
C ASN A 112 7.56 -7.48 1.17
N SER A 113 6.62 -6.60 1.50
CA SER A 113 6.86 -5.16 1.62
C SER A 113 7.11 -4.75 3.06
N LYS A 114 8.09 -3.86 3.28
CA LYS A 114 8.41 -3.29 4.59
C LYS A 114 7.39 -2.25 5.05
N VAL A 115 6.97 -1.38 4.13
CA VAL A 115 6.01 -0.28 4.36
C VAL A 115 4.89 -0.37 3.34
N CYS A 116 3.67 -0.06 3.76
CA CYS A 116 2.52 0.05 2.86
C CYS A 116 1.97 1.48 2.84
N ILE A 117 1.68 2.00 1.66
CA ILE A 117 1.11 3.32 1.43
C ILE A 117 -0.24 3.15 0.71
N PRO A 118 -1.36 3.13 1.44
CA PRO A 118 -2.67 3.25 0.83
C PRO A 118 -2.96 4.73 0.49
N VAL A 119 -3.15 5.03 -0.80
CA VAL A 119 -3.68 6.30 -1.29
C VAL A 119 -5.20 6.18 -1.35
N ILE A 120 -5.84 6.62 -0.28
CA ILE A 120 -7.29 6.54 -0.07
C ILE A 120 -7.95 7.74 -0.74
N SER A 121 -8.62 7.47 -1.86
CA SER A 121 -9.37 8.44 -2.66
C SER A 121 -10.87 8.15 -2.64
N GLU A 122 -11.68 9.04 -3.22
CA GLU A 122 -13.15 8.96 -3.23
C GLU A 122 -13.68 7.60 -3.73
N GLY A 123 -13.08 7.05 -4.79
CA GLY A 123 -13.45 5.78 -5.39
C GLY A 123 -12.83 4.55 -4.73
N TYR A 124 -12.00 4.68 -3.69
CA TYR A 124 -11.23 3.57 -3.11
C TYR A 124 -12.13 2.40 -2.69
N ALA A 125 -13.21 2.68 -1.95
CA ALA A 125 -14.18 1.66 -1.50
C ALA A 125 -14.98 1.02 -2.65
N HIS A 126 -15.01 1.60 -3.85
CA HIS A 126 -15.70 0.99 -4.99
C HIS A 126 -14.92 -0.18 -5.61
N SER A 127 -13.65 -0.34 -5.24
CA SER A 127 -12.76 -1.42 -5.68
C SER A 127 -12.67 -2.52 -4.62
N LYS A 128 -13.17 -3.72 -4.95
CA LYS A 128 -13.01 -4.91 -4.10
C LYS A 128 -11.53 -5.21 -3.80
N TRP A 129 -10.65 -4.94 -4.76
CA TRP A 129 -9.21 -5.17 -4.61
C TRP A 129 -8.56 -4.21 -3.62
N CYS A 130 -8.82 -2.90 -3.74
CA CYS A 130 -8.29 -1.91 -2.80
C CYS A 130 -8.72 -2.22 -1.36
N LEU A 131 -9.98 -2.63 -1.15
CA LEU A 131 -10.47 -3.03 0.18
C LEU A 131 -9.80 -4.31 0.71
N LYS A 132 -9.59 -5.31 -0.15
CA LYS A 132 -8.84 -6.52 0.20
C LYS A 132 -7.39 -6.24 0.57
N GLU A 133 -6.71 -5.42 -0.22
CA GLU A 133 -5.32 -5.01 0.03
C GLU A 133 -5.21 -4.32 1.38
N LEU A 134 -6.07 -3.32 1.64
CA LEU A 134 -6.07 -2.60 2.91
C LEU A 134 -6.30 -3.54 4.09
N ALA A 135 -7.29 -4.43 4.00
CA ALA A 135 -7.54 -5.42 5.05
C ALA A 135 -6.34 -6.34 5.28
N LYS A 136 -5.65 -6.77 4.21
CA LYS A 136 -4.43 -7.59 4.33
C LYS A 136 -3.29 -6.83 4.98
N MET A 137 -3.11 -5.54 4.66
CA MET A 137 -2.08 -4.71 5.31
C MET A 137 -2.28 -4.65 6.83
N MET A 138 -3.54 -4.50 7.28
CA MET A 138 -3.90 -4.50 8.71
C MET A 138 -3.71 -5.87 9.34
N GLU A 139 -4.16 -6.94 8.68
CA GLU A 139 -3.98 -8.31 9.15
C GLU A 139 -2.50 -8.66 9.35
N CYS A 140 -1.65 -8.27 8.40
CA CYS A 140 -0.20 -8.45 8.47
C CYS A 140 0.51 -7.43 9.39
N LYS A 141 -0.23 -6.54 10.07
CA LYS A 141 0.29 -5.51 10.97
C LYS A 141 1.41 -4.69 10.34
N LYS A 142 1.24 -4.32 9.07
CA LYS A 142 2.25 -3.61 8.30
C LYS A 142 2.49 -2.21 8.87
N LYS A 143 3.70 -1.69 8.65
CA LYS A 143 3.96 -0.25 8.83
C LYS A 143 3.20 0.50 7.74
N ILE A 144 2.13 1.19 8.11
CA ILE A 144 1.25 1.89 7.17
C ILE A 144 1.47 3.40 7.24
N ILE A 145 1.57 4.04 6.08
CA ILE A 145 1.60 5.49 5.93
C ILE A 145 0.41 5.87 5.04
N PRO A 146 -0.76 6.22 5.62
CA PRO A 146 -1.93 6.51 4.81
C PRO A 146 -1.83 7.89 4.17
N VAL A 147 -2.30 7.98 2.93
CA VAL A 147 -2.48 9.24 2.21
C VAL A 147 -3.97 9.40 1.89
N PHE A 148 -4.61 10.39 2.51
CA PHE A 148 -5.99 10.75 2.28
C PHE A 148 -6.07 11.77 1.14
N PHE A 149 -6.37 11.29 -0.06
CA PHE A 149 -6.37 12.08 -1.29
C PHE A 149 -7.78 12.58 -1.61
N LYS A 150 -8.01 13.89 -1.39
CA LYS A 150 -9.27 14.58 -1.65
C LYS A 150 -10.49 13.93 -0.97
N VAL A 151 -10.27 13.39 0.24
CA VAL A 151 -11.32 12.79 1.07
C VAL A 151 -11.24 13.33 2.49
N ASN A 152 -12.39 13.38 3.18
CA ASN A 152 -12.39 13.61 4.62
C ASN A 152 -12.11 12.30 5.35
N ILE A 153 -11.20 12.34 6.33
CA ILE A 153 -10.88 11.17 7.17
C ILE A 153 -12.13 10.67 7.91
N SER A 154 -13.04 11.57 8.30
CA SER A 154 -14.33 11.20 8.90
C SER A 154 -15.18 10.33 7.97
N ASP A 155 -15.18 10.61 6.67
CA ASP A 155 -15.93 9.81 5.69
C ASP A 155 -15.31 8.43 5.51
N VAL A 156 -13.98 8.34 5.55
CA VAL A 156 -13.26 7.06 5.56
C VAL A 156 -13.62 6.24 6.80
N LYS A 157 -13.57 6.86 7.99
CA LYS A 157 -13.79 6.21 9.29
C LYS A 157 -15.23 5.80 9.54
N ASN A 158 -16.19 6.61 9.11
CA ASN A 158 -17.61 6.34 9.31
C ASN A 158 -18.22 5.61 8.10
N GLN A 159 -17.40 5.35 7.07
CA GLN A 159 -17.82 4.84 5.76
C GLN A 159 -19.04 5.61 5.22
N SER A 160 -19.00 6.94 5.28
CA SER A 160 -20.02 7.84 4.74
C SER A 160 -19.64 8.37 3.35
N GLY A 161 -20.56 9.08 2.70
CA GLY A 161 -20.34 9.64 1.36
C GLY A 161 -20.03 8.56 0.33
N SER A 162 -18.93 8.75 -0.42
CA SER A 162 -18.51 7.80 -1.47
C SER A 162 -18.11 6.42 -0.92
N PHE A 163 -17.75 6.32 0.37
CA PHE A 163 -17.45 5.05 1.00
C PHE A 163 -18.72 4.25 1.24
N ALA A 164 -19.81 4.90 1.66
CA ALA A 164 -21.12 4.26 1.83
C ALA A 164 -21.61 3.64 0.52
N SER A 165 -21.62 4.42 -0.56
CA SER A 165 -22.03 3.93 -1.90
C SER A 165 -21.11 2.82 -2.41
N GLY A 166 -19.82 2.85 -2.04
CA GLY A 166 -18.87 1.78 -2.31
C GLY A 166 -19.27 0.46 -1.66
N PHE A 167 -19.68 0.48 -0.39
CA PHE A 167 -20.14 -0.72 0.33
C PHE A 167 -21.50 -1.22 -0.17
N GLU A 168 -22.47 -0.33 -0.38
CA GLU A 168 -23.78 -0.67 -0.94
C GLU A 168 -23.65 -1.45 -2.27
N LYS A 169 -22.70 -1.02 -3.12
CA LYS A 169 -22.38 -1.72 -4.37
C LYS A 169 -21.85 -3.14 -4.16
N HIS A 170 -21.11 -3.42 -3.10
CA HIS A 170 -20.58 -4.76 -2.83
C HIS A 170 -21.62 -5.67 -2.17
N GLU A 171 -22.45 -5.10 -1.30
CA GLU A 171 -23.56 -5.77 -0.62
C GLU A 171 -24.65 -6.19 -1.61
N SER A 172 -25.10 -5.26 -2.48
CA SER A 172 -26.14 -5.50 -3.49
C SER A 172 -25.78 -6.58 -4.52
N LYS A 173 -24.49 -6.83 -4.75
CA LYS A 173 -24.05 -7.84 -5.73
C LYS A 173 -24.08 -9.27 -5.20
N GLY A 174 -24.27 -9.48 -3.89
CA GLY A 174 -24.34 -10.81 -3.26
C GLY A 174 -23.08 -11.68 -3.43
N LYS A 175 -21.96 -11.10 -3.88
CA LYS A 175 -20.71 -11.81 -4.24
C LYS A 175 -19.61 -11.67 -3.18
N VAL A 176 -19.90 -11.00 -2.09
CA VAL A 176 -18.98 -10.75 -0.98
C VAL A 176 -19.63 -11.30 0.29
N LYS A 177 -18.88 -12.11 1.05
CA LYS A 177 -19.40 -12.66 2.30
C LYS A 177 -19.46 -11.57 3.37
N GLN A 178 -20.38 -11.70 4.32
CA GLN A 178 -20.55 -10.70 5.39
C GLN A 178 -19.27 -10.55 6.23
N GLU A 179 -18.55 -11.64 6.49
CA GLU A 179 -17.29 -11.59 7.25
C GLU A 179 -16.20 -10.80 6.52
N GLU A 180 -16.20 -10.85 5.18
CA GLU A 180 -15.27 -10.09 4.34
C GLU A 180 -15.60 -8.59 4.36
N LEU A 181 -16.90 -8.24 4.33
CA LEU A 181 -17.35 -6.84 4.45
C LEU A 181 -16.99 -6.23 5.81
N ILE A 182 -17.17 -6.99 6.91
CA ILE A 182 -16.80 -6.55 8.26
C ILE A 182 -15.32 -6.21 8.32
N LYS A 183 -14.44 -7.11 7.83
CA LYS A 183 -12.99 -6.86 7.79
C LYS A 183 -12.63 -5.60 7.01
N TRP A 184 -13.29 -5.34 5.88
CA TRP A 184 -13.05 -4.14 5.10
C TRP A 184 -13.46 -2.85 5.83
N ARG A 185 -14.59 -2.89 6.56
CA ARG A 185 -15.04 -1.76 7.38
C ARG A 185 -14.06 -1.49 8.51
N GLU A 186 -13.67 -2.52 9.24
CA GLU A 186 -12.67 -2.43 10.31
C GLU A 186 -11.34 -1.86 9.81
N ALA A 187 -10.86 -2.32 8.66
CA ALA A 187 -9.62 -1.83 8.07
C ALA A 187 -9.68 -0.34 7.70
N LEU A 188 -10.83 0.15 7.23
CA LEU A 188 -11.04 1.58 6.95
C LEU A 188 -11.13 2.43 8.22
N ILE A 189 -11.75 1.90 9.28
CA ILE A 189 -11.78 2.54 10.60
C ILE A 189 -10.35 2.66 11.14
N GLU A 190 -9.61 1.55 11.12
CA GLU A 190 -8.25 1.47 11.65
C GLU A 190 -7.31 2.40 10.87
N VAL A 191 -7.32 2.34 9.53
CA VAL A 191 -6.44 3.22 8.72
C VAL A 191 -6.74 4.69 8.94
N GLY A 192 -8.01 5.04 9.17
CA GLY A 192 -8.43 6.40 9.50
C GLY A 192 -7.95 6.90 10.86
N ASN A 193 -7.55 5.99 11.76
CA ASN A 193 -6.94 6.33 13.05
C ASN A 193 -5.42 6.44 13.00
N ILE A 194 -4.78 5.99 11.92
CA ILE A 194 -3.33 6.10 11.74
C ILE A 194 -2.97 7.52 11.26
N SER A 195 -1.96 8.12 11.89
CA SER A 195 -1.44 9.42 11.45
C SER A 195 -0.91 9.33 10.02
N GLY A 196 -1.47 10.13 9.12
CA GLY A 196 -1.16 10.14 7.70
C GLY A 196 -1.05 11.54 7.12
N PHE A 197 -1.10 11.60 5.79
CA PHE A 197 -1.05 12.85 5.03
C PHE A 197 -2.40 13.12 4.38
N THR A 198 -2.86 14.37 4.42
CA THR A 198 -4.10 14.78 3.74
C THR A 198 -3.76 15.73 2.61
N LEU A 199 -4.25 15.42 1.41
CA LEU A 199 -4.27 16.34 0.29
C LEU A 199 -5.70 16.76 0.05
N LYS A 200 -5.98 18.05 0.22
CA LYS A 200 -7.26 18.65 -0.17
C LYS A 200 -7.05 19.40 -1.48
N ASP A 201 -8.12 19.64 -2.22
CA ASP A 201 -8.08 20.64 -3.28
C ASP A 201 -7.73 22.01 -2.67
N THR A 202 -6.62 22.58 -3.09
CA THR A 202 -6.39 24.01 -2.98
C THR A 202 -7.13 24.66 -4.15
N ASN A 203 -8.36 25.09 -3.89
CA ASN A 203 -9.02 26.11 -4.72
C ASN A 203 -8.23 27.42 -4.67
#